data_AF-A0A8I7BCT5-F1
#
_entry.id   AF-A0A8I7BCT5-F1
#
_cell.length_a   1.000
_cell.length_b   1.000
_cell.length_c   1.000
_cell.angle_alpha   90.00
_cell.angle_beta   90.00
_cell.angle_gamma   90.00
#
_symmetry.space_group_name_H-M   'P 1'
#
loop_
_entity.id
_entity.type
_entity.pdbx_description
1 polymer ?
#
loop_
_entity_poly.entity_id
_entity_poly.type
_entity_poly.pdbx_seq_one_letter_code
_entity_poly.pdbx_strand_id
1 'polypeptide(L)'
;MFILEAAPSLKELCITVWDHSCHMLMRYKEFRERNGYCEKADVEWKPHTPDFKHKNPVKLTIYGFQPDDIFVRFIRCVMEHAVNMAEIFLHDKKVCLCCDDLDPKVKSPSRYPRNADERKQIIQEFGMSLPAMVCFLP
;
A
#
# COMPACT_ATOMS: atom_id res chain seq x y z
N MET A 1 -5.18 -2.52 13.55
CA MET A 1 -5.01 -2.52 12.07
C MET A 1 -6.23 -3.22 11.54
N PHE A 2 -7.25 -2.41 11.27
CA PHE A 2 -8.62 -2.88 11.09
C PHE A 2 -8.76 -3.90 9.96
N ILE A 3 -8.00 -3.76 8.87
CA ILE A 3 -8.10 -4.66 7.72
C ILE A 3 -7.72 -6.10 8.09
N LEU A 4 -6.62 -6.28 8.84
CA LEU A 4 -6.22 -7.60 9.28
C LEU A 4 -7.19 -8.15 10.34
N GLU A 5 -7.57 -7.33 11.33
CA GLU A 5 -8.53 -7.75 12.37
C GLU A 5 -9.90 -8.17 11.81
N ALA A 6 -10.39 -7.45 10.80
CA ALA A 6 -11.69 -7.70 10.19
C ALA A 6 -11.70 -8.88 9.20
N ALA A 7 -10.54 -9.39 8.79
CA ALA A 7 -10.42 -10.38 7.72
C ALA A 7 -9.58 -11.60 8.14
N PRO A 8 -10.01 -12.41 9.12
CA PRO A 8 -9.21 -13.50 9.71
C PRO A 8 -8.77 -14.59 8.71
N SER A 9 -9.42 -14.70 7.56
CA SER A 9 -9.09 -15.66 6.49
C SER A 9 -8.23 -15.06 5.37
N LEU A 10 -7.85 -13.78 5.46
CA LEU A 10 -7.06 -13.08 4.45
C LEU A 10 -5.69 -13.75 4.30
N LYS A 11 -5.35 -14.13 3.06
CA LYS A 11 -4.03 -14.70 2.71
C LYS A 11 -3.16 -13.73 1.95
N GLU A 12 -3.76 -12.93 1.08
CA GLU A 12 -3.07 -11.96 0.25
C GLU A 12 -3.78 -10.61 0.38
N LEU A 13 -3.01 -9.56 0.68
CA LEU A 13 -3.50 -8.18 0.69
C LEU A 13 -2.90 -7.43 -0.49
N CYS A 14 -3.75 -6.94 -1.39
CA CYS A 14 -3.35 -6.14 -2.54
C CYS A 14 -3.92 -4.73 -2.42
N ILE A 15 -3.07 -3.72 -2.53
CA ILE A 15 -3.43 -2.30 -2.41
C ILE A 15 -2.95 -1.59 -3.68
N THR A 16 -3.80 -0.75 -4.26
CA THR A 16 -3.42 0.13 -5.37
C THR A 16 -3.64 1.57 -4.95
N VAL A 17 -2.57 2.36 -4.95
CA VAL A 17 -2.61 3.79 -4.61
C VAL A 17 -2.51 4.61 -5.89
N TRP A 18 -3.41 5.59 -6.00
CA TRP A 18 -3.44 6.56 -7.08
C TRP A 18 -3.18 7.95 -6.50
N ASP A 19 -2.25 8.69 -7.09
CA ASP A 19 -1.82 10.04 -6.68
C ASP A 19 -2.63 11.16 -7.35
N HIS A 20 -3.69 10.80 -8.07
CA HIS A 20 -4.50 11.74 -8.83
C HIS A 20 -5.94 11.23 -9.00
N SER A 21 -6.89 12.15 -9.16
CA SER A 21 -8.32 11.87 -9.26
C SER A 21 -8.82 11.70 -10.71
N CYS A 22 -7.98 11.19 -11.64
CA CYS A 22 -8.31 11.10 -13.08
C CYS A 22 -9.57 10.33 -13.40
N HIS A 23 -9.97 9.39 -12.54
CA HIS A 23 -11.12 8.56 -12.80
C HIS A 23 -12.40 9.41 -12.85
N MET A 24 -12.88 9.68 -14.07
CA MET A 24 -14.23 10.18 -14.34
C MET A 24 -15.29 9.32 -13.63
N LEU A 25 -15.03 8.02 -13.47
CA LEU A 25 -15.87 7.10 -12.69
C LEU A 25 -15.95 7.46 -11.20
N MET A 26 -14.89 8.03 -10.64
CA MET A 26 -14.91 8.62 -9.30
C MET A 26 -15.58 10.00 -9.29
N ARG A 27 -16.13 10.57 -10.37
CA ARG A 27 -16.94 11.80 -10.26
C ARG A 27 -18.43 11.52 -10.09
N TYR A 28 -18.90 10.34 -10.47
CA TYR A 28 -20.30 9.96 -10.32
C TYR A 28 -20.54 9.37 -8.93
N LYS A 29 -21.39 10.04 -8.14
CA LYS A 29 -21.76 9.62 -6.78
C LYS A 29 -22.27 8.17 -6.72
N GLU A 30 -23.13 7.78 -7.66
CA GLU A 30 -23.69 6.43 -7.73
C GLU A 30 -22.61 5.34 -7.94
N PHE A 31 -21.62 5.62 -8.80
CA PHE A 31 -20.51 4.69 -9.00
C PHE A 31 -19.63 4.61 -7.74
N ARG A 32 -19.39 5.74 -7.07
CA ARG A 32 -18.64 5.76 -5.81
C ARG A 32 -19.30 4.87 -4.77
N GLU A 33 -20.59 5.09 -4.53
CA GLU A 33 -21.37 4.34 -3.53
C GLU A 33 -21.41 2.85 -3.86
N ARG A 34 -21.68 2.47 -5.11
CA ARG A 34 -21.74 1.07 -5.54
C ARG A 34 -20.44 0.30 -5.33
N ASN A 35 -19.30 1.00 -5.43
CA ASN A 35 -17.97 0.40 -5.29
C ASN A 35 -17.33 0.71 -3.92
N GLY A 36 -18.09 1.27 -2.96
CA GLY A 36 -17.62 1.52 -1.59
C GLY A 36 -16.61 2.66 -1.46
N TYR A 37 -16.51 3.57 -2.45
CA TYR A 37 -15.68 4.77 -2.33
C TYR A 37 -16.33 5.76 -1.37
N CYS A 38 -15.59 6.19 -0.35
CA CYS A 38 -16.00 7.22 0.60
C CYS A 38 -15.25 8.53 0.36
N GLU A 39 -15.78 9.62 0.93
CA GLU A 39 -15.02 10.86 1.07
C GLU A 39 -13.82 10.64 1.99
N LYS A 40 -12.77 11.45 1.80
CA LYS A 40 -11.60 11.38 2.67
C LYS A 40 -12.04 11.69 4.10
N ALA A 41 -12.04 10.67 4.95
CA ALA A 41 -12.22 10.79 6.37
C ALA A 41 -10.88 10.52 7.05
N ASP A 42 -10.60 11.24 8.13
CA ASP A 42 -9.47 10.89 8.99
C ASP A 42 -9.76 9.53 9.62
N VAL A 43 -8.89 8.57 9.34
CA VAL A 43 -8.94 7.27 10.00
C VAL A 43 -8.31 7.46 11.37
N GLU A 44 -9.15 7.62 12.39
CA GLU A 44 -8.70 7.53 13.78
C GLU A 44 -8.22 6.10 14.03
N TRP A 45 -6.91 5.91 13.96
CA TRP A 45 -6.26 4.65 14.28
C TRP A 45 -6.48 4.36 15.76
N LYS A 46 -7.50 3.54 16.09
CA LYS A 46 -7.60 3.00 17.44
C LYS A 46 -6.34 2.19 17.73
N PRO A 47 -5.67 2.41 18.87
CA PRO A 47 -4.53 1.59 19.25
C PRO A 47 -4.95 0.13 19.25
N HIS A 48 -4.13 -0.69 18.63
CA HIS A 48 -4.40 -2.09 18.47
C HIS A 48 -4.40 -2.77 19.85
N THR A 49 -5.12 -3.89 19.98
CA THR A 49 -4.85 -4.78 21.11
C THR A 49 -3.39 -5.23 21.00
N PRO A 50 -2.55 -5.03 22.05
CA PRO A 50 -1.10 -5.28 21.99
C PRO A 50 -0.74 -6.70 21.50
N ASP A 51 -1.64 -7.66 21.69
CA ASP A 51 -1.44 -9.07 21.39
C ASP A 51 -2.07 -9.54 20.08
N PHE A 52 -2.57 -8.63 19.23
CA PHE A 52 -3.20 -9.04 17.96
C PHE A 52 -2.16 -9.66 17.03
N LYS A 53 -2.40 -10.92 16.65
CA LYS A 53 -1.56 -11.66 15.71
C LYS A 53 -2.43 -12.34 14.66
N HIS A 54 -2.15 -12.04 13.40
CA HIS A 54 -2.81 -12.62 12.26
C HIS A 54 -1.90 -13.64 11.56
N LYS A 55 -2.33 -14.91 11.50
CA LYS A 55 -1.49 -16.01 11.00
C LYS A 55 -1.70 -16.39 9.53
N ASN A 56 -2.77 -15.94 8.87
CA ASN A 56 -3.05 -16.31 7.47
C ASN A 56 -2.38 -15.44 6.39
N PRO A 57 -2.17 -14.12 6.54
CA PRO A 57 -1.57 -13.30 5.51
C PRO A 57 -0.12 -13.71 5.30
N VAL A 58 0.17 -14.09 4.08
CA VAL A 58 1.52 -14.50 3.63
C VAL A 58 2.09 -13.50 2.64
N LYS A 59 1.24 -12.69 2.00
CA LYS A 59 1.63 -11.79 0.92
C LYS A 59 0.99 -10.42 1.02
N LEU A 60 1.81 -9.39 0.86
CA LEU A 60 1.40 -8.00 0.67
C LEU A 60 1.87 -7.53 -0.72
N THR A 61 0.99 -6.86 -1.45
CA THR A 61 1.31 -6.21 -2.73
C THR A 61 0.80 -4.78 -2.72
N ILE A 62 1.68 -3.82 -3.00
CA ILE A 62 1.34 -2.39 -3.07
C ILE A 62 1.73 -1.87 -4.45
N TYR A 63 0.77 -1.35 -5.19
CA TYR A 63 1.00 -0.57 -6.42
C TYR A 63 0.97 0.93 -6.13
N GLY A 64 1.89 1.67 -6.73
CA GLY A 64 2.07 3.09 -6.44
C GLY A 64 2.80 3.34 -5.13
N PHE A 65 3.71 2.44 -4.74
CA PHE A 65 4.53 2.61 -3.55
C PHE A 65 5.38 3.87 -3.64
N GLN A 66 5.43 4.62 -2.54
CA GLN A 66 6.34 5.75 -2.36
C GLN A 66 6.97 5.63 -0.95
N PRO A 67 8.26 5.95 -0.79
CA PRO A 67 8.93 5.85 0.51
C PRO A 67 8.60 7.06 1.40
N ASP A 68 7.33 7.22 1.75
CA ASP A 68 6.89 8.22 2.73
C ASP A 68 6.45 7.56 4.05
N ASP A 69 6.30 8.38 5.10
CA ASP A 69 5.95 7.92 6.46
C ASP A 69 4.68 7.05 6.48
N ILE A 70 3.72 7.32 5.60
CA ILE A 70 2.44 6.62 5.57
C ILE A 70 2.67 5.18 5.11
N PHE A 71 3.38 4.98 3.99
CA PHE A 71 3.68 3.64 3.49
C PHE A 71 4.59 2.87 4.45
N VAL A 72 5.63 3.52 4.97
CA VAL A 72 6.61 2.87 5.87
C VAL A 72 5.94 2.41 7.16
N ARG A 73 5.15 3.27 7.81
CA ARG A 73 4.40 2.88 9.01
C ARG A 73 3.37 1.80 8.73
N PHE A 74 2.67 1.88 7.60
CA PHE A 74 1.69 0.87 7.23
C PHE A 74 2.34 -0.50 7.06
N ILE A 75 3.42 -0.60 6.27
CA ILE A 75 4.13 -1.86 6.03
C ILE A 75 4.69 -2.41 7.33
N ARG A 76 5.35 -1.59 8.15
CA ARG A 76 5.86 -2.01 9.47
C ARG A 76 4.75 -2.58 10.34
N CYS A 77 3.62 -1.89 10.40
CA CYS A 77 2.46 -2.34 11.15
C CYS A 77 1.90 -3.68 10.63
N VAL A 78 1.84 -3.86 9.31
CA VAL A 78 1.45 -5.13 8.70
C VAL A 78 2.41 -6.24 9.11
N MET A 79 3.72 -6.01 9.00
CA MET A 79 4.75 -6.99 9.36
C MET A 79 4.73 -7.38 10.84
N GLU A 80 4.47 -6.43 11.73
CA GLU A 80 4.38 -6.67 13.18
C GLU A 80 3.23 -7.63 13.54
N HIS A 81 2.08 -7.51 12.85
CA HIS A 81 0.88 -8.24 13.23
C HIS A 81 0.60 -9.46 12.34
N ALA A 82 1.04 -9.46 11.06
CA ALA A 82 0.96 -10.59 10.15
C ALA A 82 2.17 -11.50 10.35
N VAL A 83 2.12 -12.34 11.38
CA VAL A 83 3.29 -13.12 11.83
C VAL A 83 3.84 -14.13 10.82
N ASN A 84 3.03 -14.50 9.82
CA ASN A 84 3.41 -15.42 8.75
C ASN A 84 3.65 -14.69 7.41
N MET A 85 3.79 -13.37 7.44
CA MET A 85 4.10 -12.59 6.23
C MET A 85 5.44 -13.07 5.66
N ALA A 86 5.40 -13.53 4.41
CA ALA A 86 6.56 -14.10 3.71
C ALA A 86 7.00 -13.23 2.54
N GLU A 87 6.07 -12.54 1.88
CA GLU A 87 6.34 -11.83 0.63
C GLU A 87 5.76 -10.41 0.65
N ILE A 88 6.59 -9.41 0.32
CA ILE A 88 6.16 -8.03 0.16
C ILE A 88 6.60 -7.54 -1.20
N PHE A 89 5.63 -7.27 -2.08
CA PHE A 89 5.86 -6.72 -3.41
C PHE A 89 5.50 -5.23 -3.44
N LEU A 90 6.49 -4.40 -3.70
CA LEU A 90 6.34 -2.95 -3.82
C LEU A 90 6.51 -2.58 -5.28
N HIS A 91 5.43 -2.18 -5.93
CA HIS A 91 5.40 -1.78 -7.34
C HIS A 91 5.40 -0.27 -7.50
N ASP A 92 6.01 0.22 -8.58
CA ASP A 92 5.80 1.59 -9.06
C ASP A 92 4.31 1.81 -9.39
N LYS A 93 3.94 3.05 -9.69
CA LYS A 93 2.57 3.43 -10.04
C LYS A 93 2.13 2.73 -11.33
N LYS A 94 0.88 2.26 -11.35
CA LYS A 94 0.24 1.81 -12.59
C LYS A 94 -0.02 3.01 -13.50
N VAL A 95 -0.03 2.78 -14.81
CA VAL A 95 -0.47 3.78 -15.79
C VAL A 95 -1.98 4.00 -15.62
N CYS A 96 -2.42 5.25 -15.34
CA CYS A 96 -3.84 5.58 -15.42
C CYS A 96 -4.20 5.73 -16.90
N LEU A 97 -5.10 4.88 -17.39
CA LEU A 97 -5.60 4.94 -18.77
C LEU A 97 -6.18 6.33 -19.11
N CYS A 98 -6.84 6.99 -18.16
CA CYS A 98 -7.37 8.34 -18.35
C CYS A 98 -6.28 9.43 -18.38
N CYS A 99 -5.06 9.12 -17.95
CA CYS A 99 -3.92 10.03 -17.95
C CYS A 99 -2.87 9.67 -19.00
N ASP A 100 -3.07 8.61 -19.77
CA ASP A 100 -2.02 8.07 -20.62
C ASP A 100 -1.59 9.10 -21.69
N ASP A 101 -2.57 9.83 -22.22
CA ASP A 101 -2.39 10.90 -23.22
C ASP A 101 -2.00 12.27 -22.63
N LEU A 102 -1.96 12.41 -21.31
CA LEU A 102 -1.55 13.68 -20.69
C LEU A 102 -0.06 13.92 -20.89
N ASP A 103 0.32 15.18 -21.10
CA ASP A 103 1.71 15.61 -21.18
C ASP A 103 2.49 15.04 -19.96
N PRO A 104 3.64 14.39 -20.16
CA PRO A 104 4.50 13.91 -19.07
C PRO A 104 4.81 14.96 -18.00
N LYS A 105 4.79 16.26 -18.34
CA LYS A 105 4.96 17.38 -17.38
C LYS A 105 3.76 17.58 -16.44
N VAL A 106 2.58 17.11 -16.84
CA VAL A 106 1.35 17.13 -16.04
C VAL A 106 1.22 15.85 -15.21
N LYS A 107 1.93 14.78 -15.60
CA LYS A 107 1.98 13.53 -14.82
C LYS A 107 2.82 13.75 -13.55
N SER A 108 2.22 13.52 -12.38
CA SER A 108 2.95 13.50 -11.11
C SER A 108 4.16 12.56 -11.20
N PRO A 109 5.40 13.04 -10.99
CA PRO A 109 6.58 12.19 -11.11
C PRO A 109 6.55 11.10 -10.03
N SER A 110 6.91 9.87 -10.40
CA SER A 110 6.99 8.79 -9.42
C SER A 110 8.15 9.02 -8.46
N ARG A 111 7.88 8.89 -7.16
CA ARG A 111 8.88 8.88 -6.08
C ARG A 111 9.37 7.47 -5.74
N TYR A 112 9.09 6.51 -6.62
CA TYR A 112 9.48 5.12 -6.43
C TYR A 112 11.02 4.96 -6.45
N PRO A 113 11.61 4.16 -5.55
CA PRO A 113 13.06 4.02 -5.44
C PRO A 113 13.69 3.39 -6.69
N ARG A 114 14.66 4.11 -7.28
CA ARG A 114 15.26 3.77 -8.57
C ARG A 114 16.56 2.98 -8.44
N ASN A 115 17.30 3.16 -7.35
CA ASN A 115 18.59 2.52 -7.14
C ASN A 115 18.61 1.59 -5.92
N ALA A 116 19.67 0.79 -5.81
CA ALA A 116 19.80 -0.22 -4.74
C ALA A 116 20.00 0.42 -3.35
N ASP A 117 20.65 1.58 -3.27
CA ASP A 117 20.92 2.25 -2.00
C ASP A 117 19.65 2.81 -1.37
N GLU A 118 18.79 3.45 -2.16
CA GLU A 118 17.44 3.89 -1.74
C GLU A 118 16.62 2.71 -1.21
N ARG A 119 16.59 1.59 -1.95
CA ARG A 119 15.86 0.38 -1.56
C ARG A 119 16.38 -0.21 -0.25
N LYS A 120 17.70 -0.20 -0.07
CA LYS A 120 18.36 -0.68 1.15
C LYS A 120 18.01 0.19 2.35
N GLN A 121 17.99 1.52 2.20
CA GLN A 121 17.59 2.45 3.26
C GLN A 121 16.13 2.20 3.68
N ILE A 122 15.22 2.04 2.72
CA ILE A 122 13.81 1.73 2.99
C ILE A 122 13.66 0.40 3.75
N ILE A 123 14.39 -0.64 3.35
CA ILE A 123 14.37 -1.93 4.07
C ILE A 123 14.90 -1.77 5.50
N GLN A 124 15.92 -0.93 5.72
CA GLN A 124 16.44 -0.65 7.07
C GLN A 124 15.42 0.10 7.93
N GLU A 125 14.66 1.04 7.35
CA GLU A 125 13.60 1.77 8.05
C GLU A 125 12.45 0.87 8.51
N PHE A 126 12.25 -0.28 7.85
CA PHE A 126 11.31 -1.30 8.34
C PHE A 126 11.78 -1.97 9.64
N GLY A 127 13.05 -1.85 10.04
CA GLY A 127 13.55 -2.21 11.39
C GLY A 127 13.84 -3.71 11.59
N MET A 128 14.61 -4.32 10.68
CA MET A 128 14.63 -5.79 10.52
C MET A 128 15.49 -6.63 11.48
N SER A 129 14.90 -7.75 11.91
CA SER A 129 15.42 -9.11 11.63
C SER A 129 14.36 -9.82 10.75
N LEU A 130 14.66 -10.21 9.49
CA LEU A 130 13.63 -10.57 8.48
C LEU A 130 13.30 -12.08 8.46
N PRO A 131 12.01 -12.46 8.58
CA PRO A 131 11.46 -13.68 7.98
C PRO A 131 10.90 -13.45 6.56
N ALA A 132 10.50 -12.22 6.20
CA ALA A 132 9.84 -11.88 4.93
C ALA A 132 10.83 -11.44 3.83
N MET A 133 10.50 -11.65 2.56
CA MET A 133 11.26 -11.18 1.41
C MET A 133 10.61 -9.91 0.82
N VAL A 134 11.34 -8.79 0.80
CA VAL A 134 10.89 -7.53 0.20
C VAL A 134 11.41 -7.41 -1.23
N CYS A 135 10.49 -7.29 -2.19
CA CYS A 135 10.78 -7.20 -3.61
C CYS A 135 10.30 -5.87 -4.19
N PHE A 136 11.24 -5.10 -4.75
CA PHE A 136 10.97 -3.86 -5.47
C PHE A 136 10.80 -4.16 -6.96
N LEU A 137 9.59 -3.96 -7.49
CA LEU A 137 9.23 -4.19 -8.88
C LEU A 137 8.87 -2.87 -9.58
N PRO A 138 9.34 -2.65 -10.83
CA PRO A 138 8.92 -1.51 -11.63
C PRO A 138 7.43 -1.60 -12.04
#